data_AF-A0A1G5ZNP6-F1
#
_entry.id   AF-A0A1G5ZNP6-F1
#
_cell.length_a   1.000
_cell.length_b   1.000
_cell.length_c   1.000
_cell.angle_alpha   90.00
_cell.angle_beta   90.00
_cell.angle_gamma   90.00
#
_symmetry.space_group_name_H-M   'P 1'
#
loop_
_entity.id
_entity.type
_entity.pdbx_description
1 polymer ?
#
loop_
_entity_poly.entity_id
_entity_poly.type
_entity_poly.pdbx_seq_one_letter_code
_entity_poly.pdbx_strand_id
1 'polypeptide(L)' 'MTEQQKRALEEAIAALKGKLTGDMFADMETRDEIHNLEMQLKGVKPMDSHFDCIGCGS' A
#
# COMPACT_ATOMS: atom_id res chain seq x y z
N MET A 1 10.00 -4.45 14.74
CA MET A 1 10.02 -3.07 14.23
C MET A 1 10.41 -2.16 15.38
N THR A 2 11.58 -1.53 15.34
CA THR A 2 11.98 -0.49 16.30
C THR A 2 11.29 0.83 16.00
N GLU A 3 11.24 1.77 16.95
CA GLU A 3 10.61 3.09 16.75
C GLU A 3 11.21 3.86 15.57
N GLN A 4 12.52 3.74 15.35
CA GLN A 4 13.20 4.33 14.19
C GLN A 4 12.71 3.75 12.86
N GLN A 5 12.44 2.44 12.80
CA GLN A 5 11.92 1.82 11.58
C GLN A 5 10.50 2.27 11.27
N LYS A 6 9.63 2.43 12.27
CA LYS A 6 8.29 2.99 12.08
C LYS A 6 8.35 4.40 11.51
N ARG A 7 9.19 5.25 12.11
CA ARG A 7 9.36 6.64 11.67
C ARG A 7 9.88 6.73 10.23
N ALA A 8 10.86 5.91 9.87
CA ALA A 8 11.38 5.85 8.50
C ALA A 8 10.31 5.43 7.48
N LEU A 9 9.44 4.48 7.84
CA LEU A 9 8.32 4.07 7.00
C LEU A 9 7.27 5.17 6.87
N GLU A 10 6.94 5.87 7.96
CA GLU A 10 6.01 7.01 7.92
C GLU A 10 6.53 8.14 7.02
N GLU A 11 7.82 8.46 7.09
CA GLU A 11 8.46 9.45 6.23
C GLU A 11 8.45 9.02 4.76
N ALA A 12 8.71 7.74 4.47
CA ALA A 12 8.62 7.19 3.11
C ALA A 12 7.18 7.25 2.56
N ILE A 13 6.19 6.86 3.36
CA ILE A 13 4.76 6.95 3.01
C ILE A 13 4.37 8.41 2.74
N ALA A 14 4.81 9.35 3.58
CA ALA A 14 4.50 10.77 3.40
C ALA A 14 5.14 11.33 2.11
N ALA A 15 6.38 10.94 1.81
CA ALA A 15 7.05 11.33 0.57
C ALA A 15 6.33 10.77 -0.67
N LEU A 16 5.91 9.51 -0.64
CA LEU A 16 5.13 8.89 -1.71
C LEU A 16 3.75 9.53 -1.86
N LYS A 17 3.07 9.84 -0.74
CA LYS A 17 1.79 10.56 -0.73
C LYS A 17 1.89 11.96 -1.34
N GLY A 18 3.04 12.62 -1.20
CA GLY A 18 3.32 13.90 -1.84
C GLY A 18 3.61 13.82 -3.35
N LYS A 19 4.00 12.64 -3.85
CA LYS A 19 4.15 12.38 -5.29
C LYS A 19 2.82 12.07 -5.97
N LEU A 20 1.75 11.88 -5.19
CA LEU A 20 0.46 11.57 -5.77
C LEU A 20 -0.03 12.76 -6.59
N THR A 21 -0.20 12.52 -7.88
CA THR A 21 -0.59 13.57 -8.83
C THR A 21 -2.11 13.69 -8.92
N GLY A 22 -2.84 12.73 -8.35
CA GLY A 22 -4.29 12.59 -8.48
C GLY A 22 -4.71 11.88 -9.77
N ASP A 23 -3.77 11.59 -10.68
CA ASP A 23 -4.04 10.79 -11.87
C ASP A 23 -4.01 9.31 -11.52
N MET A 24 -5.18 8.67 -11.50
CA MET A 24 -5.36 7.31 -10.97
C MET A 24 -4.47 6.25 -11.63
N PHE A 25 -4.06 6.45 -12.89
CA PHE A 25 -3.15 5.54 -13.58
C PHE A 25 -1.69 5.79 -13.20
N ALA A 26 -1.25 7.05 -13.14
CA ALA A 26 0.10 7.39 -12.67
C ALA A 26 0.29 7.10 -11.17
N ASP A 27 -0.77 7.21 -10.40
CA ASP A 27 -0.79 6.96 -8.95
C ASP A 27 -0.83 5.47 -8.60
N MET A 28 -1.19 4.59 -9.55
CA MET A 28 -1.45 3.18 -9.26
C MET A 28 -0.25 2.49 -8.60
N GLU A 29 0.95 2.68 -9.16
CA GLU A 29 2.20 2.15 -8.63
C GLU A 29 2.54 2.77 -7.27
N THR A 30 2.43 4.10 -7.17
CA THR A 30 2.75 4.83 -5.93
C THR A 30 1.80 4.43 -4.78
N ARG A 31 0.52 4.23 -5.07
CA ARG A 31 -0.49 3.80 -4.10
C ARG A 31 -0.26 2.37 -3.64
N ASP A 32 0.13 1.47 -4.54
CA ASP A 32 0.48 0.09 -4.19
C ASP A 32 1.69 0.06 -3.24
N GLU A 33 2.71 0.86 -3.55
CA GLU A 33 3.92 0.99 -2.73
C GLU A 33 3.60 1.56 -1.33
N ILE A 34 2.78 2.62 -1.26
CA ILE A 34 2.25 3.18 0.00
C ILE A 34 1.51 2.11 0.79
N HIS A 35 0.66 1.33 0.12
CA HIS A 35 -0.17 0.34 0.78
C HIS A 35 0.69 -0.77 1.40
N ASN A 36 1.70 -1.26 0.68
CA ASN A 36 2.68 -2.22 1.19
C ASN A 36 3.46 -1.68 2.40
N LEU A 37 3.92 -0.43 2.34
CA LEU A 37 4.62 0.20 3.45
C LEU A 37 3.70 0.40 4.67
N GLU A 38 2.45 0.81 4.46
CA GLU A 38 1.44 0.91 5.54
C GLU A 38 1.13 -0.46 6.16
N MET A 39 1.10 -1.53 5.35
CA MET A 39 0.94 -2.91 5.86
C MET A 39 2.13 -3.31 6.73
N GLN A 40 3.36 -3.06 6.29
CA GLN A 40 4.57 -3.34 7.08
C GLN A 40 4.58 -2.55 8.39
N LEU A 41 4.16 -1.28 8.34
CA LEU A 41 4.09 -0.41 9.52
C LEU A 41 3.04 -0.89 10.54
N LYS A 42 1.84 -1.24 10.05
CA LYS A 42 0.74 -1.74 10.88
C LYS A 42 0.93 -3.20 11.32
N GLY A 43 1.85 -3.93 10.68
CA GLY A 43 2.09 -5.35 10.93
C GLY A 43 0.91 -6.24 10.52
N VAL A 44 0.02 -5.73 9.65
CA VAL A 44 -1.12 -6.50 9.13
C VAL A 44 -0.62 -7.29 7.93
N LYS A 45 -0.80 -8.63 7.97
CA LYS A 45 -0.54 -9.48 6.82
C LYS A 45 -1.44 -9.03 5.66
N PRO A 46 -0.97 -9.14 4.39
CA PRO A 46 -1.83 -8.89 3.24
C PRO A 46 -3.11 -9.68 3.45
N MET A 47 -4.26 -9.01 3.32
CA MET A 47 -5.52 -9.73 3.15
C MET A 47 -5.22 -10.76 2.08
N ASP A 48 -5.33 -12.02 2.50
CA ASP A 48 -5.36 -13.21 1.68
C ASP A 48 -5.95 -12.80 0.33
N SER A 49 -5.11 -12.78 -0.72
CA SER A 49 -5.56 -12.59 -2.09
C SER A 49 -6.39 -13.81 -2.46
N HIS A 50 -7.54 -13.98 -1.81
CA HIS A 50 -8.68 -14.67 -2.35
C HIS A 50 -9.22 -13.73 -3.43
N PHE A 51 -8.53 -13.74 -4.57
CA PHE A 51 -9.17 -13.56 -5.86
C PHE A 51 -10.13 -14.74 -6.03
N ASP A 52 -11.21 -14.76 -5.24
CA ASP A 52 -12.41 -15.47 -5.65
C ASP A 52 -13.03 -14.58 -6.72
N CYS A 53 -12.48 -14.69 -7.93
CA CYS A 53 -13.23 -14.43 -9.13
C CYS A 53 -14.39 -15.44 -9.10
N ILE A 54 -15.45 -15.10 -8.36
CA ILE A 54 -16.81 -15.57 -8.61
C ILE A 54 -17.22 -14.90 -9.92
N GLY A 55 -16.56 -15.32 -10.99
CA GLY A 55 -17.10 -15.24 -12.33
C GLY A 55 -18.33 -16.13 -12.33
N CYS A 56 -19.45 -15.54 -11.94
CA CYS A 56 -20.78 -16.01 -12.28
C CYS A 56 -20.85 -16.05 -13.82
N GLY A 57 -20.45 -17.17 -14.39
CA GLY A 57 -20.56 -17.50 -15.80
C GLY A 57 -21.08 -18.93 -15.87
N SER A 58 -22.41 -19.03 -15.97
CA SER A 58 -23.21 -20.23 -16.15
C SER A 58 -22.72 -21.17 -17.25
#